data_AF-A0A066USR3-F1
#
_entry.id   AF-A0A066USR3-F1
#
_cell.length_a   1.000
_cell.length_b   1.000
_cell.length_c   1.000
_cell.angle_alpha   90.00
_cell.angle_beta   90.00
_cell.angle_gamma   90.00
#
_symmetry.space_group_name_H-M   'P 1'
#
loop_
_entity.id
_entity.type
_entity.pdbx_description
1 polymer ?
#
loop_
_entity_poly.entity_id
_entity_poly.type
_entity_poly.pdbx_seq_one_letter_code
_entity_poly.pdbx_strand_id
1 'polypeptide(L)'
;MDFEGRGGYYSLTTYAADGWIDSEHFYASGEGMRDNGDGTVSVTFNCGTDEAYNFEVSEGWAGVLRLYEPMNVNETLEYMETLRGIRIQEL
;
A
#
# COMPACT_ATOMS: atom_id res chain seq x y z
N MET A 1 -6.53 -12.65 5.02
CA MET A 1 -5.26 -12.60 5.80
C MET A 1 -5.54 -11.81 7.06
N ASP A 2 -5.24 -12.38 8.21
CA ASP A 2 -5.56 -11.82 9.54
C ASP A 2 -4.50 -10.76 9.91
N PHE A 3 -4.68 -9.53 9.42
CA PHE A 3 -3.72 -8.43 9.55
C PHE A 3 -3.91 -7.62 10.85
N GLU A 4 -5.14 -7.52 11.35
CA GLU A 4 -5.44 -6.84 12.63
C GLU A 4 -4.78 -7.60 13.79
N GLY A 5 -3.65 -7.09 14.27
CA GLY A 5 -2.92 -7.63 15.42
C GLY A 5 -1.60 -8.33 15.10
N ARG A 6 -1.17 -8.39 13.83
CA ARG A 6 0.13 -9.01 13.47
C ARG A 6 1.22 -8.01 13.03
N GLY A 7 0.90 -6.72 12.91
CA GLY A 7 1.88 -5.68 12.56
C GLY A 7 2.48 -5.82 11.14
N GLY A 8 1.89 -6.67 10.30
CA GLY A 8 2.33 -6.88 8.92
C GLY A 8 2.00 -5.69 8.04
N TYR A 9 2.94 -5.31 7.19
CA TYR A 9 2.77 -4.22 6.23
C TYR A 9 2.89 -4.76 4.81
N TYR A 10 2.12 -4.22 3.88
CA TYR A 10 2.27 -4.56 2.47
C TYR A 10 1.92 -3.38 1.58
N SER A 11 2.47 -3.40 0.38
CA SER A 11 2.22 -2.36 -0.63
C SER A 11 2.35 -2.92 -2.04
N LEU A 12 1.65 -2.28 -2.97
CA LEU A 12 1.83 -2.47 -4.39
C LEU A 12 2.41 -1.18 -4.99
N THR A 13 3.43 -1.34 -5.83
CA THR A 13 4.02 -0.23 -6.61
C THR A 13 4.06 -0.61 -8.08
N THR A 14 3.66 0.28 -8.97
CA THR A 14 3.73 0.11 -10.42
C THR A 14 4.86 0.94 -11.02
N TYR A 15 5.44 0.42 -12.10
CA TYR A 15 6.49 1.06 -12.88
C TYR A 15 6.20 0.88 -14.36
N ALA A 16 6.59 1.84 -15.18
CA ALA A 16 6.53 1.76 -16.63
C ALA A 16 7.49 0.69 -17.17
N ALA A 17 7.41 0.44 -18.48
CA ALA A 17 8.25 -0.56 -19.16
C ALA A 17 9.77 -0.28 -19.06
N ASP A 18 10.16 0.97 -18.83
CA ASP A 18 11.56 1.39 -18.63
C ASP A 18 12.03 1.30 -17.16
N GLY A 19 11.14 0.89 -16.25
CA GLY A 19 11.40 0.73 -14.82
C GLY A 19 11.23 1.99 -13.98
N TRP A 20 10.79 3.10 -14.57
CA TRP A 20 10.52 4.35 -13.83
C TRP A 20 9.06 4.48 -13.41
N ILE A 21 8.79 5.38 -12.46
CA ILE A 21 7.43 5.77 -12.08
C ILE A 21 6.96 6.82 -13.08
N ASP A 22 5.79 6.60 -13.67
CA ASP A 22 5.22 7.45 -14.73
C ASP A 22 3.78 7.93 -14.43
N SER A 23 3.23 7.61 -13.26
CA SER A 23 1.90 8.07 -12.82
C SER A 23 1.92 8.55 -11.36
N GLU A 24 0.97 9.40 -11.00
CA GLU A 24 0.71 9.81 -9.62
C GLU A 24 0.07 8.68 -8.79
N HIS A 25 -0.73 7.81 -9.42
CA HIS A 25 -1.40 6.66 -8.80
C HIS A 25 -0.56 5.39 -8.96
N PHE A 26 0.74 5.49 -8.67
CA PHE A 26 1.70 4.38 -8.82
C PHE A 26 1.81 3.49 -7.58
N TYR A 27 1.16 3.85 -6.48
CA TYR A 27 1.40 3.26 -5.17
C TYR A 27 0.14 3.16 -4.31
N ALA A 28 -0.07 2.01 -3.68
CA ALA A 28 -1.01 1.85 -2.58
C ALA A 28 -0.40 0.99 -1.46
N SER A 29 -0.56 1.42 -0.22
CA SER A 29 -0.38 0.56 0.96
C SER A 29 -1.59 -0.36 1.12
N GLY A 30 -1.44 -1.43 1.88
CA GLY A 30 -2.54 -2.35 2.18
C GLY A 30 -3.78 -1.68 2.76
N GLU A 31 -3.61 -0.65 3.61
CA GLU A 31 -4.72 0.14 4.17
C GLU A 31 -5.45 1.00 3.11
N GLY A 32 -4.75 1.35 2.02
CA GLY A 32 -5.33 2.09 0.89
C GLY A 32 -5.94 1.20 -0.18
N MET A 33 -5.82 -0.13 -0.07
CA MET A 33 -6.46 -1.08 -0.98
C MET A 33 -7.93 -1.28 -0.62
N ARG A 34 -8.75 -1.67 -1.59
CA ARG A 34 -10.18 -1.91 -1.34
C ARG A 34 -10.34 -3.19 -0.51
N ASP A 35 -10.80 -3.05 0.73
CA ASP A 35 -11.24 -4.18 1.54
C ASP A 35 -12.56 -4.75 1.01
N ASN A 36 -12.60 -6.07 0.82
CA ASN A 36 -13.79 -6.78 0.36
C ASN A 36 -14.65 -7.31 1.52
N GLY A 37 -14.19 -7.22 2.77
CA GLY A 37 -14.89 -7.67 3.97
C GLY A 37 -14.81 -9.18 4.24
N ASP A 38 -14.04 -9.92 3.43
CA ASP A 38 -13.82 -11.37 3.55
C ASP A 38 -12.35 -11.73 3.79
N GLY A 39 -11.55 -10.74 4.19
CA GLY A 39 -10.11 -10.88 4.42
C GLY A 39 -9.28 -10.88 3.14
N THR A 40 -9.87 -10.50 2.01
CA THR A 40 -9.18 -10.21 0.75
C THR A 40 -9.22 -8.72 0.45
N VAL A 41 -8.26 -8.26 -0.35
CA VAL A 41 -8.20 -6.88 -0.84
C VAL A 41 -8.14 -6.86 -2.36
N SER A 42 -8.69 -5.80 -2.95
CA SER A 42 -8.72 -5.59 -4.39
C SER A 42 -7.98 -4.32 -4.79
N VAL A 43 -7.37 -4.37 -5.98
CA VAL A 43 -6.86 -3.20 -6.70
C VAL A 43 -7.40 -3.24 -8.13
N THR A 44 -7.53 -2.09 -8.77
CA THR A 44 -7.93 -1.96 -10.16
C THR A 44 -6.85 -1.25 -10.96
N PHE A 45 -6.88 -1.43 -12.28
CA PHE A 45 -5.94 -0.80 -13.20
C PHE A 45 -6.73 -0.08 -14.29
N ASN A 46 -6.45 1.20 -14.51
CA ASN A 46 -7.03 2.02 -15.56
C ASN A 46 -8.57 2.06 -15.55
N CYS A 47 -9.21 2.07 -14.37
CA CYS A 47 -10.68 2.19 -14.26
C CYS A 47 -11.21 3.64 -14.23
N GLY A 48 -10.33 4.64 -14.28
CA GLY A 48 -10.71 6.06 -14.35
C GLY A 48 -11.36 6.60 -13.07
N THR A 49 -11.04 6.02 -11.91
CA THR A 49 -11.46 6.53 -10.59
C THR A 49 -10.27 7.13 -9.85
N ASP A 50 -10.53 8.14 -9.00
CA ASP A 50 -9.51 8.79 -8.15
C ASP A 50 -9.24 8.00 -6.86
N GLU A 51 -9.62 6.72 -6.83
CA GLU A 51 -9.47 5.86 -5.68
C GLU A 51 -8.00 5.43 -5.53
N ALA A 52 -7.47 5.39 -4.30
CA ALA A 52 -6.09 5.00 -4.04
C ALA A 52 -5.73 3.59 -4.52
N TYR A 53 -6.72 2.70 -4.61
CA TYR A 53 -6.56 1.33 -5.11
C TYR A 53 -6.72 1.18 -6.63
N ASN A 54 -6.98 2.28 -7.34
CA ASN A 54 -7.04 2.31 -8.81
C ASN A 54 -5.74 2.89 -9.36
N PHE A 55 -4.89 2.00 -9.86
CA PHE A 55 -3.59 2.32 -10.44
C PHE A 55 -3.76 2.76 -11.88
N GLU A 56 -3.03 3.80 -12.26
CA GLU A 56 -2.84 4.15 -13.66
C GLU A 56 -1.52 3.55 -14.14
N VAL A 57 -1.58 2.79 -15.23
CA VAL A 57 -0.45 2.03 -15.76
C VAL A 57 -0.36 2.14 -17.27
N SER A 58 0.87 2.28 -17.76
CA SER A 58 1.22 2.33 -19.18
C SER A 58 1.39 0.93 -19.80
N GLU A 59 1.46 0.86 -21.14
CA GLU A 59 1.71 -0.40 -21.82
C GLU A 59 3.08 -0.99 -21.43
N GLY A 60 3.12 -2.28 -21.09
CA GLY A 60 4.35 -2.96 -20.69
C GLY A 60 4.79 -2.72 -19.24
N TRP A 61 3.93 -2.17 -18.39
CA TRP A 61 4.20 -1.94 -16.98
C TRP A 61 4.57 -3.20 -16.19
N ALA A 62 5.24 -2.97 -15.05
CA ALA A 62 5.55 -4.00 -14.06
C ALA A 62 5.04 -3.61 -12.67
N GLY A 63 4.49 -4.58 -11.94
CA GLY A 63 4.01 -4.41 -10.57
C GLY A 63 4.91 -5.12 -9.57
N VAL A 64 5.20 -4.47 -8.45
CA VAL A 64 5.92 -5.07 -7.33
C VAL A 64 5.04 -5.05 -6.09
N LEU A 65 4.51 -6.23 -5.74
CA LEU A 65 3.86 -6.46 -4.46
C LEU A 65 4.95 -6.78 -3.43
N ARG A 66 5.01 -5.99 -2.36
CA ARG A 66 5.94 -6.22 -1.24
C ARG A 66 5.15 -6.59 0.00
N LEU A 67 5.54 -7.70 0.61
CA LEU A 67 5.00 -8.20 1.87
C LEU A 67 6.11 -8.06 2.92
N TYR A 68 5.87 -7.24 3.93
CA TYR A 68 6.81 -6.98 5.01
C TYR A 68 6.31 -7.67 6.27
N GLU A 69 7.00 -8.74 6.63
CA GLU A 69 6.81 -9.44 7.88
C GLU A 69 7.63 -8.75 8.99
N PRO A 70 7.01 -8.35 10.10
CA PRO A 70 7.73 -7.78 11.23
C PRO A 70 8.55 -8.87 11.93
N MET A 71 9.80 -8.55 12.24
CA MET A 71 10.66 -9.42 13.05
C MET A 71 10.10 -9.62 14.47
N ASN A 72 9.46 -8.60 15.02
CA ASN A 72 8.76 -8.62 16.31
C ASN A 72 7.47 -7.82 16.20
N VAL A 73 6.34 -8.52 16.33
CA VAL A 73 5.00 -7.93 16.21
C VAL A 73 4.77 -6.84 17.24
N ASN A 74 5.11 -7.08 18.51
CA ASN A 74 4.81 -6.16 19.60
C ASN A 74 5.60 -4.85 19.47
N GLU A 75 6.90 -4.96 19.19
CA GLU A 75 7.76 -3.79 18.98
C GLU A 75 7.30 -2.97 17.77
N THR A 76 6.85 -3.64 16.71
CA THR A 76 6.30 -2.97 15.51
C THR A 76 5.03 -2.21 15.85
N LEU A 77 4.11 -2.82 16.60
CA LEU A 77 2.86 -2.16 17.02
C LEU A 77 3.14 -0.96 17.93
N GLU A 78 4.04 -1.09 18.91
CA GLU A 78 4.44 0.02 19.80
C GLU A 78 5.07 1.18 19.02
N TYR A 79 5.92 0.87 18.04
CA TYR A 79 6.52 1.88 17.18
C TYR A 79 5.48 2.59 16.29
N MET A 80 4.56 1.84 15.69
CA MET A 80 3.48 2.42 14.87
C MET A 80 2.57 3.34 15.68
N GLU A 81 2.22 2.97 16.91
CA GLU A 81 1.44 3.83 17.82
C GLU A 81 2.20 5.12 18.18
N THR A 82 3.53 5.03 18.36
CA THR A 82 4.38 6.20 18.60
C THR A 82 4.34 7.15 17.40
N LEU A 83 4.43 6.65 16.17
CA LEU A 83 4.36 7.46 14.96
C LEU A 83 2.98 8.14 14.80
N ARG A 84 1.89 7.44 15.11
CA ARG A 84 0.53 7.99 15.09
C ARG A 84 0.32 9.09 16.14
N GLY A 85 1.05 9.06 17.24
CA GLY A 85 1.01 10.06 18.30
C GLY A 85 1.77 11.37 18.01
N ILE A 86 2.64 11.39 17.00
CA ILE A 86 3.43 12.58 16.64
C ILE A 86 2.59 13.52 15.77
N ARG A 87 2.28 14.71 16.28
CA ARG A 87 1.65 15.76 15.46
C ARG A 87 2.66 16.29 14.45
N ILE A 88 2.33 16.21 13.17
CA ILE A 88 3.08 16.91 12.12
C ILE A 88 2.91 18.41 12.35
N GLN A 89 4.01 19.12 12.60
CA GLN A 89 4.04 20.57 12.53
C GLN A 89 4.11 20.97 11.06
N GLU A 90 3.07 21.63 10.56
CA GLU A 90 3.11 22.31 9.28
C GLU A 90 4.08 23.50 9.38
N LEU A 91 4.99 23.61 8.41
CA LEU A 91 5.97 24.71 8.27
C LEU A 91 5.35 25.94 7.63
#